data_AF-A0A2S2NY08-F1
#
_entry.id   AF-A0A2S2NY08-F1
#
_cell.length_a   1.000
_cell.length_b   1.000
_cell.length_c   1.000
_cell.angle_alpha   90.00
_cell.angle_beta   90.00
_cell.angle_gamma   90.00
#
_symmetry.space_group_name_H-M   'P 1'
#
loop_
_entity.id
_entity.type
_entity.pdbx_description
1 polymer ?
#
loop_
_entity_poly.entity_id
_entity_poly.type
_entity_poly.pdbx_seq_one_letter_code
_entity_poly.pdbx_strand_id
1 'polypeptide(L)'
;KGMFTCFGAQFVCTHYDTKQFITSLDNYLSDNVFKSNHIICGDININLFSNSYEYNAYLNTLAKFGYTSTINDFTRVSGNSKTRIDHIFIKQYKPTNDHTIFDSGRFYAYILKCNITDHFCTIIINEMLQ
;
A
#
# COMPACT_ATOMS: atom_id res chain seq x y z
N LYS A 1 17.77 -22.04 -6.17
CA LYS A 1 16.63 -21.51 -6.97
C LYS A 1 15.40 -21.46 -6.06
N GLY A 2 15.27 -20.40 -5.26
CA GLY A 2 14.10 -20.19 -4.40
C GLY A 2 12.98 -19.55 -5.20
N MET A 3 11.79 -20.15 -5.19
CA MET A 3 10.57 -19.53 -5.69
C MET A 3 10.15 -18.49 -4.65
N PHE A 4 10.33 -17.20 -4.94
CA PHE A 4 9.93 -16.12 -4.05
C PHE A 4 8.52 -15.68 -4.39
N THR A 5 7.59 -15.89 -3.45
CA THR A 5 6.20 -15.48 -3.57
C THR A 5 6.03 -14.07 -3.00
N CYS A 6 5.90 -13.08 -3.89
CA CYS A 6 5.31 -11.79 -3.53
C CYS A 6 3.79 -11.96 -3.59
N PHE A 7 3.11 -11.87 -2.45
CA PHE A 7 1.66 -11.83 -2.42
C PHE A 7 1.23 -10.36 -2.49
N GLY A 8 0.46 -10.04 -3.52
CA GLY A 8 -0.20 -8.74 -3.65
C GLY A 8 -1.68 -8.91 -3.38
N ALA A 9 -2.22 -8.14 -2.44
CA ALA A 9 -3.65 -8.06 -2.21
C ALA A 9 -4.14 -6.71 -2.74
N GLN A 10 -5.07 -6.76 -3.70
CA GLN A 10 -5.71 -5.57 -4.26
C GLN A 10 -6.98 -5.30 -3.46
N PHE A 11 -7.09 -4.09 -2.89
CA PHE A 11 -8.25 -3.68 -2.12
C PHE A 11 -8.93 -2.50 -2.79
N VAL A 12 -10.26 -2.48 -2.72
CA VAL A 12 -11.08 -1.33 -3.11
C VAL A 12 -12.06 -1.06 -1.98
N CYS A 13 -12.10 0.17 -1.47
CA CYS A 13 -13.15 0.58 -0.54
C CYS A 13 -14.30 1.21 -1.33
N THR A 14 -15.17 0.36 -1.87
CA THR A 14 -16.40 0.82 -2.51
C THR A 14 -17.44 1.13 -1.43
N HIS A 15 -17.57 2.38 -0.96
CA HIS A 15 -18.72 2.99 -0.25
C HIS A 15 -19.48 2.09 0.78
N TYR A 16 -19.44 2.30 2.10
CA TYR A 16 -20.18 3.38 2.78
C TYR A 16 -19.68 3.67 4.22
N ASP A 17 -18.75 2.88 4.76
CA ASP A 17 -18.23 3.11 6.11
C ASP A 17 -16.72 2.84 6.16
N THR A 18 -15.94 3.91 6.12
CA THR A 18 -14.49 3.87 6.27
C THR A 18 -14.08 3.16 7.56
N LYS A 19 -14.86 3.25 8.65
CA LYS A 19 -14.57 2.56 9.91
C LYS A 19 -14.73 1.05 9.76
N GLN A 20 -15.79 0.60 9.09
CA GLN A 20 -16.00 -0.82 8.81
C GLN A 20 -14.89 -1.39 7.92
N PHE A 21 -14.46 -0.63 6.91
CA PHE A 21 -13.32 -1.01 6.08
C PHE A 21 -12.04 -1.14 6.92
N ILE A 22 -11.70 -0.14 7.74
CA ILE A 22 -10.52 -0.17 8.62
C ILE A 22 -10.59 -1.35 9.60
N THR A 23 -11.77 -1.63 10.15
CA THR A 23 -11.98 -2.76 11.08
C THR A 23 -11.77 -4.10 10.36
N SER A 24 -12.35 -4.26 9.17
CA SER A 24 -12.16 -5.46 8.35
C SER A 24 -10.70 -5.64 7.92
N LEU A 25 -10.00 -4.55 7.62
CA LEU A 25 -8.58 -4.55 7.30
C LEU A 25 -7.74 -4.96 8.52
N ASP A 26 -8.02 -4.44 9.71
CA ASP A 26 -7.32 -4.81 10.94
C ASP A 26 -7.50 -6.30 11.26
N ASN A 27 -8.73 -6.81 11.14
CA ASN A 27 -9.04 -8.22 11.32
C ASN A 27 -8.30 -9.09 10.30
N TYR A 28 -8.39 -8.74 9.01
CA TYR A 28 -7.68 -9.47 7.94
C TYR A 28 -6.17 -9.53 8.19
N LEU A 29 -5.55 -8.41 8.58
CA LEU A 29 -4.11 -8.35 8.85
C LEU A 29 -3.72 -9.06 10.16
N SER A 30 -4.62 -9.12 11.14
CA SER A 30 -4.43 -9.87 12.38
C SER A 30 -4.48 -11.38 12.13
N ASP A 31 -5.41 -11.84 11.30
CA ASP A 31 -5.60 -13.25 10.98
C ASP A 31 -4.52 -13.79 10.04
N ASN A 32 -3.81 -12.91 9.32
CA ASN A 32 -2.81 -13.27 8.32
C ASN A 32 -1.40 -12.79 8.72
N VAL A 33 -0.58 -13.71 9.22
CA VAL A 33 0.85 -13.44 9.48
C VAL A 33 1.68 -13.71 8.22
N PHE A 34 1.96 -12.65 7.47
CA PHE A 34 2.80 -12.73 6.28
C PHE A 34 4.28 -12.92 6.63
N LYS A 35 4.86 -14.06 6.25
CA LYS A 35 6.30 -14.39 6.37
C LYS A 35 7.10 -14.11 5.09
N SER A 36 6.59 -13.20 4.25
CA SER A 36 7.23 -12.75 3.01
C SER A 36 6.88 -11.28 2.77
N ASN A 37 7.49 -10.68 1.75
CA ASN A 37 7.11 -9.34 1.32
C ASN A 37 5.63 -9.33 0.91
N HIS A 38 4.88 -8.35 1.41
CA HIS A 38 3.45 -8.22 1.13
C HIS A 38 3.13 -6.80 0.68
N ILE A 39 2.33 -6.69 -0.37
CA ILE A 39 1.93 -5.42 -0.98
C ILE A 39 0.41 -5.29 -0.88
N ILE A 40 -0.03 -4.14 -0.38
CA ILE A 40 -1.42 -3.71 -0.37
C ILE A 40 -1.54 -2.55 -1.34
N CYS A 41 -2.34 -2.68 -2.38
CA CYS A 41 -2.56 -1.60 -3.34
C CYS A 41 -4.00 -1.52 -3.85
N GLY A 42 -4.35 -0.37 -4.41
CA GLY A 42 -5.63 -0.16 -5.08
C GLY A 42 -6.25 1.21 -4.81
N ASP A 43 -7.43 1.43 -5.39
CA ASP A 43 -8.26 2.62 -5.14
C ASP A 43 -9.03 2.45 -3.83
N ILE A 44 -8.45 2.98 -2.76
CA ILE A 44 -9.00 2.86 -1.41
C ILE A 44 -10.04 3.95 -1.15
N ASN A 45 -10.23 4.93 -2.02
CA ASN A 45 -11.18 6.03 -1.81
C ASN A 45 -11.08 6.75 -0.44
N ILE A 46 -9.92 6.66 0.23
CA ILE A 46 -9.59 7.39 1.46
C ILE A 46 -8.55 8.45 1.09
N ASN A 47 -8.94 9.72 1.09
CA ASN A 47 -8.03 10.79 0.67
C ASN A 47 -6.96 11.06 1.75
N LEU A 48 -5.71 10.69 1.49
CA LEU A 48 -4.60 10.88 2.42
C LEU A 48 -4.10 12.34 2.53
N PHE A 49 -4.79 13.32 1.96
CA PHE A 49 -4.56 14.76 2.22
C PHE A 49 -5.53 15.37 3.23
N SER A 50 -6.57 14.65 3.65
CA SER A 50 -7.69 15.22 4.42
C SER A 50 -7.36 15.50 5.89
N ASN A 51 -6.23 15.01 6.43
CA ASN A 51 -5.88 15.03 7.86
C ASN A 51 -7.04 14.59 8.80
N SER A 52 -7.97 13.76 8.32
CA SER A 52 -9.14 13.34 9.09
C SER A 52 -8.81 12.26 10.14
N TYR A 53 -9.75 12.00 11.05
CA TYR A 53 -9.61 10.90 12.02
C TYR A 53 -9.51 9.54 11.33
N GLU A 54 -10.35 9.31 10.32
CA GLU A 54 -10.39 8.08 9.53
C GLU A 54 -9.08 7.85 8.78
N TYR A 55 -8.48 8.92 8.26
CA TYR A 55 -7.14 8.90 7.66
C TYR A 55 -6.09 8.40 8.65
N ASN A 56 -6.05 8.98 9.86
CA ASN A 56 -5.08 8.58 10.88
C ASN A 56 -5.32 7.15 11.34
N ALA A 57 -6.57 6.74 11.51
CA ALA A 57 -6.92 5.37 11.87
C ALA A 57 -6.45 4.37 10.80
N TYR A 58 -6.69 4.65 9.52
CA TYR A 58 -6.23 3.81 8.41
C TYR A 58 -4.70 3.67 8.37
N LEU A 59 -3.96 4.78 8.48
CA LEU A 59 -2.50 4.75 8.52
C LEU A 59 -1.97 4.00 9.76
N ASN A 60 -2.58 4.22 10.92
CA ASN A 60 -2.17 3.55 12.16
C ASN A 60 -2.42 2.05 12.09
N THR A 61 -3.53 1.60 11.50
CA THR A 61 -3.79 0.17 11.27
C THR A 61 -2.70 -0.45 10.39
N LEU A 62 -2.34 0.18 9.27
CA LEU A 62 -1.28 -0.34 8.40
C LEU A 62 0.10 -0.30 9.08
N ALA A 63 0.42 0.78 9.78
CA ALA A 63 1.67 0.92 10.51
C ALA A 63 1.81 -0.11 11.64
N LYS A 64 0.71 -0.41 12.36
CA LYS A 64 0.64 -1.46 13.40
C LYS A 64 1.13 -2.83 12.88
N PHE A 65 0.88 -3.15 11.62
CA PHE A 65 1.32 -4.40 10.99
C PHE A 65 2.63 -4.31 10.20
N GLY A 66 3.32 -3.17 10.26
CA GLY A 66 4.64 -2.96 9.64
C GLY A 66 4.58 -2.55 8.16
N TYR A 67 3.45 -2.05 7.68
CA TYR A 67 3.35 -1.50 6.31
C TYR A 67 3.82 -0.05 6.27
N THR A 68 4.48 0.32 5.16
CA THR A 68 4.91 1.69 4.87
C THR A 68 4.26 2.17 3.58
N SER A 69 3.74 3.41 3.59
CA SER A 69 3.22 4.06 2.38
C SER A 69 4.36 4.41 1.43
N THR A 70 4.15 4.20 0.12
CA THR A 70 5.18 4.47 -0.90
C THR A 70 4.83 5.61 -1.85
N ILE A 71 3.56 6.03 -1.89
CA ILE A 71 3.06 7.09 -2.77
C ILE A 71 2.80 8.35 -1.95
N ASN A 72 3.44 9.46 -2.31
CA ASN A 72 3.41 10.73 -1.56
C ASN A 72 2.83 11.92 -2.34
N ASP A 73 2.33 11.69 -3.56
CA ASP A 73 1.74 12.73 -4.41
C ASP A 73 0.29 12.35 -4.80
N PHE A 74 -0.47 13.28 -5.39
CA PHE A 74 -1.86 13.03 -5.80
C PHE A 74 -1.94 11.95 -6.89
N THR A 75 -2.96 11.11 -6.79
CA THR A 75 -3.24 10.02 -7.72
C THR A 75 -4.51 10.22 -8.52
N ARG A 76 -5.32 11.23 -8.18
CA ARG A 76 -6.50 11.62 -8.95
C ARG A 76 -6.59 13.12 -9.11
N VAL A 77 -6.97 13.56 -10.30
CA VAL A 77 -7.27 14.95 -10.65
C VAL A 77 -8.66 15.01 -11.27
N SER A 78 -9.59 15.67 -10.59
CA SER A 78 -10.95 15.89 -11.11
C SER A 78 -11.28 17.38 -11.05
N GLY A 79 -11.29 18.03 -12.21
CA GLY A 79 -11.39 19.49 -12.31
C GLY A 79 -10.24 20.18 -11.56
N ASN A 80 -10.58 20.99 -10.56
CA ASN A 80 -9.61 21.69 -9.70
C ASN A 80 -9.21 20.90 -8.44
N SER A 81 -9.77 19.70 -8.23
CA SER A 81 -9.49 18.86 -7.07
C SER A 81 -8.33 17.90 -7.35
N LYS A 82 -7.43 17.76 -6.37
CA LYS A 82 -6.33 16.79 -6.37
C LYS A 82 -6.44 15.94 -5.12
N THR A 83 -6.56 14.63 -5.29
CA THR A 83 -6.69 13.69 -4.17
C THR A 83 -5.68 12.57 -4.28
N ARG A 84 -5.30 11.99 -3.15
CA ARG A 84 -4.47 10.79 -3.06
C ARG A 84 -5.33 9.68 -2.50
N ILE A 85 -5.91 8.87 -3.39
CA ILE A 85 -6.86 7.80 -3.06
C ILE A 85 -6.44 6.42 -3.57
N ASP A 86 -5.48 6.38 -4.51
CA ASP A 86 -4.82 5.16 -4.95
C ASP A 86 -3.57 4.96 -4.08
N HIS A 87 -3.52 3.85 -3.36
CA HIS A 87 -2.47 3.62 -2.38
C HIS A 87 -1.59 2.44 -2.79
N ILE A 88 -0.33 2.51 -2.40
CA ILE A 88 0.59 1.38 -2.41
C ILE A 88 1.32 1.35 -1.07
N PHE A 89 1.08 0.30 -0.31
CA PHE A 89 1.71 0.00 0.97
C PHE A 89 2.51 -1.28 0.89
N ILE A 90 3.70 -1.30 1.49
CA ILE A 90 4.60 -2.44 1.46
C ILE A 90 4.98 -2.83 2.88
N LYS A 91 4.93 -4.13 3.16
CA LYS A 91 5.58 -4.76 4.31
C LYS A 91 6.76 -5.59 3.80
N GLN A 92 7.97 -5.21 4.18
CA GLN A 92 9.17 -5.99 3.89
C GLN A 92 9.41 -7.00 5.00
N TYR A 93 9.55 -8.28 4.66
CA TYR A 93 9.94 -9.30 5.62
C TYR A 93 11.46 -9.27 5.81
N LYS A 94 11.89 -9.14 7.06
CA LYS A 94 13.31 -9.25 7.46
C LYS A 94 13.44 -10.47 8.39
N PRO A 95 14.03 -11.59 7.94
CA PRO A 95 14.28 -12.73 8.82
C PRO A 95 15.21 -12.28 9.96
N THR A 96 14.83 -12.55 11.20
CA THR A 96 15.52 -12.03 12.39
C THR A 96 16.85 -12.72 12.70
N ASN A 97 17.20 -13.81 12.01
CA ASN A 97 18.22 -14.76 12.50
C ASN A 97 19.27 -15.17 11.45
N ASP A 98 19.34 -14.55 10.28
CA ASP A 98 20.34 -14.92 9.27
C ASP A 98 21.14 -13.70 8.81
N HIS A 99 22.41 -13.67 9.18
CA HIS A 99 23.38 -12.67 8.72
C HIS A 99 23.67 -12.80 7.22
N THR A 100 23.13 -13.81 6.53
CA THR A 100 23.04 -13.84 5.08
C THR A 100 21.81 -13.06 4.62
N ILE A 101 21.92 -11.73 4.74
CA ILE A 101 20.99 -10.77 4.16
C ILE A 101 21.11 -10.92 2.63
N PHE A 102 20.38 -11.87 2.04
CA PHE A 102 19.98 -11.71 0.66
C PHE A 102 18.97 -10.58 0.66
N ASP A 103 19.47 -9.41 0.27
CA ASP A 103 18.77 -8.16 0.05
C ASP A 103 17.34 -8.43 -0.39
N SER A 104 16.38 -8.28 0.53
CA SER A 104 14.98 -8.26 0.18
C SER A 104 14.79 -7.02 -0.68
N GLY A 105 14.76 -7.22 -2.00
CA GLY A 105 14.88 -6.22 -3.05
C GLY A 105 14.31 -4.83 -2.77
N ARG A 106 14.88 -3.83 -3.44
CA ARG A 106 14.44 -2.45 -3.29
C ARG A 106 13.10 -2.27 -4.01
N PHE A 107 12.13 -1.72 -3.30
CA PHE A 107 10.87 -1.32 -3.91
C PHE A 107 10.90 0.16 -4.28
N TYR A 108 10.54 0.45 -5.52
CA TYR A 108 10.33 1.80 -6.02
C TYR A 108 8.88 1.96 -6.42
N ALA A 109 8.26 3.07 -6.02
CA ALA A 109 6.88 3.39 -6.39
C ALA A 109 6.85 4.68 -7.21
N TYR A 110 6.06 4.68 -8.27
CA TYR A 110 5.94 5.78 -9.22
C TYR A 110 4.47 6.11 -9.47
N ILE A 111 4.21 7.38 -9.78
CA ILE A 111 2.93 7.84 -10.32
C ILE A 111 3.17 8.24 -11.76
N LEU A 112 2.61 7.47 -12.69
CA LEU A 112 2.60 7.82 -14.10
C LEU A 112 1.46 8.81 -14.37
N LYS A 113 1.82 10.09 -14.44
CA LYS A 113 0.89 11.18 -14.75
C LYS A 113 0.53 11.14 -16.23
N CYS A 114 -0.72 10.77 -16.53
CA CYS A 114 -1.28 10.80 -17.88
C CYS A 114 -2.70 11.36 -17.85
N ASN A 115 -3.14 11.97 -18.94
CA ASN A 115 -4.46 12.63 -19.04
C ASN A 115 -5.48 11.74 -19.78
N ILE A 116 -5.48 10.43 -19.49
CA ILE A 116 -6.41 9.46 -20.12
C ILE A 116 -7.69 9.33 -19.28
N THR A 117 -7.55 9.23 -17.97
CA THR A 117 -8.65 9.23 -17.00
C THR A 117 -8.38 10.29 -15.92
N ASP A 118 -9.31 10.48 -14.98
CA ASP A 118 -9.09 11.33 -13.82
C ASP A 118 -8.13 10.70 -12.79
N HIS A 119 -7.80 9.40 -12.91
CA HIS A 119 -6.79 8.72 -12.09
C HIS A 119 -5.45 8.58 -12.82
N PHE A 120 -4.36 8.75 -12.09
CA PHE A 120 -3.02 8.43 -12.52
C PHE A 120 -2.67 6.98 -12.18
N CYS A 121 -1.96 6.34 -13.10
CA CYS A 121 -1.49 4.98 -12.88
C CYS A 121 -0.41 4.98 -11.79
N THR A 122 -0.56 4.10 -10.79
CA THR A 122 0.47 3.85 -9.78
C THR A 122 1.23 2.58 -10.15
N ILE A 123 2.56 2.64 -10.05
CA ILE A 123 3.47 1.58 -10.48
C ILE A 123 4.38 1.23 -9.32
N ILE A 124 4.61 -0.06 -9.10
CA ILE A 124 5.61 -0.56 -8.15
C ILE A 124 6.61 -1.47 -8.88
N ILE A 125 7.89 -1.26 -8.62
CA ILE A 125 8.99 -2.04 -9.17
C ILE A 125 9.76 -2.66 -8.00
N ASN A 126 9.98 -3.96 -8.04
CA ASN A 126 10.86 -4.66 -7.11
C ASN A 126 12.18 -4.95 -7.84
N GLU A 127 13.23 -4.20 -7.49
CA GLU A 127 14.58 -4.42 -7.98
C GLU A 127 15.29 -5.42 -7.07
N MET A 128 15.63 -6.58 -7.64
CA MET A 128 16.44 -7.56 -6.93
C MET A 128 17.91 -7.18 -7.06
N LEU A 129 18.58 -7.02 -5.92
CA LEU A 129 20.03 -6.86 -5.89
C LEU A 129 20.64 -8.27 -6.08
N GLN A 130 21.46 -8.41 -7.13
CA GLN A 130 22.13 -9.66 -7.52
C GLN A 130 23.35 -9.94 -6.64
#